data_AF-A0A1F3VWW0-F1
#
_entry.id   AF-A0A1F3VWW0-F1
#
_cell.length_a   1.000
_cell.length_b   1.000
_cell.length_c   1.000
_cell.angle_alpha   90.00
_cell.angle_beta   90.00
_cell.angle_gamma   90.00
#
_symmetry.space_group_name_H-M   'P 1'
#
loop_
_entity.id
_entity.type
_entity.pdbx_description
1 polymer ?
#
loop_
_entity_poly.entity_id
_entity_poly.type
_entity_poly.pdbx_seq_one_letter_code
_entity_poly.pdbx_strand_id
1 'polypeptide(L)'
;MKEAQDKKERFMALYSPVHENFERFCRARVYGDIDYKDLMHDTIVIAFEKFYKLESPKVFLHFLFGICIRVLANTNKKQRLLHLKDDVSSLLVEDRTTRADRNDDLHTLYGALSKLPDAQREAIVLFEISGFSISEIADLQGAGISAVKQRLARGRQALTDILCADVEIDREVNV
;
A
#
# COMPACT_ATOMS: atom_id res chain seq x y z
N MET A 1 -16.06 28.96 -13.87
CA MET A 1 -15.45 28.18 -14.96
C MET A 1 -13.92 28.24 -14.93
N LYS A 2 -13.31 29.43 -14.94
CA LYS A 2 -11.84 29.60 -15.00
C LYS A 2 -11.08 29.08 -13.74
N GLU A 3 -11.60 29.33 -12.54
CA GLU A 3 -10.97 28.85 -11.28
C GLU A 3 -10.99 27.32 -11.12
N ALA A 4 -12.07 26.66 -11.55
CA ALA A 4 -12.17 25.20 -11.47
C ALA A 4 -11.18 24.52 -12.43
N GLN A 5 -10.95 25.12 -13.59
CA GLN A 5 -9.97 24.67 -14.58
C GLN A 5 -8.54 24.88 -14.07
N ASP A 6 -8.24 26.05 -13.49
CA ASP A 6 -6.94 26.38 -12.90
C ASP A 6 -6.58 25.45 -11.73
N LYS A 7 -7.57 25.15 -10.86
CA LYS A 7 -7.43 24.15 -9.79
C LYS A 7 -7.07 22.77 -10.36
N LYS A 8 -7.76 22.34 -11.41
CA LYS A 8 -7.51 21.04 -12.06
C LYS A 8 -6.11 20.97 -12.66
N GLU A 9 -5.69 22.01 -13.37
CA GLU A 9 -4.35 22.07 -13.97
C GLU A 9 -3.25 22.01 -12.92
N ARG A 10 -3.38 22.79 -11.84
CA ARG A 10 -2.41 22.77 -10.74
C ARG A 10 -2.34 21.41 -10.05
N PHE A 11 -3.47 20.73 -9.86
CA PHE A 11 -3.50 19.38 -9.31
C PHE A 11 -2.79 18.39 -10.23
N MET A 12 -3.10 18.42 -11.53
CA MET A 12 -2.50 17.50 -12.51
C MET A 12 -0.99 17.72 -12.65
N ALA A 13 -0.52 18.97 -12.57
CA ALA A 13 0.91 19.28 -12.56
C ALA A 13 1.66 18.63 -11.38
N LEU A 14 1.01 18.52 -10.22
CA LEU A 14 1.58 17.84 -9.05
C LEU A 14 1.42 16.31 -9.12
N TYR A 15 0.29 15.83 -9.67
CA TYR A 15 -0.06 14.41 -9.67
C TYR A 15 0.63 13.60 -10.78
N SER A 16 0.67 14.12 -12.00
CA SER A 16 1.24 13.41 -13.16
C SER A 16 2.65 12.84 -12.92
N PRO A 17 3.62 13.57 -12.33
CA PRO A 17 4.96 13.02 -12.12
C PRO A 17 5.03 11.96 -11.00
N VAL A 18 4.01 11.86 -10.14
CA VAL A 18 4.01 10.95 -8.99
C VAL A 18 2.99 9.82 -9.13
N HIS A 19 2.22 9.81 -10.23
CA HIS A 19 1.14 8.85 -10.50
C HIS A 19 1.62 7.39 -10.38
N GLU A 20 2.69 7.02 -11.08
CA GLU A 20 3.18 5.63 -11.08
C GLU A 20 3.62 5.18 -9.68
N ASN A 21 4.31 6.03 -8.94
CA ASN A 21 4.74 5.74 -7.57
C ASN A 21 3.53 5.55 -6.65
N PHE A 22 2.51 6.39 -6.82
CA PHE A 22 1.27 6.30 -6.06
C PHE A 22 0.47 5.04 -6.41
N GLU A 23 0.39 4.67 -7.69
CA GLU A 23 -0.27 3.44 -8.13
C GLU A 23 0.43 2.19 -7.58
N ARG A 24 1.77 2.13 -7.70
CA ARG A 24 2.57 1.02 -7.14
C ARG A 24 2.34 0.85 -5.65
N PHE A 25 2.30 1.95 -4.91
CA PHE A 25 1.97 1.93 -3.48
C PHE A 25 0.56 1.40 -3.22
N CYS A 26 -0.48 1.90 -3.93
CA CYS A 26 -1.84 1.45 -3.73
C CYS A 26 -1.99 -0.06 -4.00
N ARG A 27 -1.41 -0.54 -5.10
CA ARG A 27 -1.38 -1.96 -5.46
C ARG A 27 -0.71 -2.82 -4.38
N ALA A 28 0.42 -2.33 -3.86
CA ALA A 28 1.15 -3.01 -2.80
C ALA A 28 0.44 -3.01 -1.44
N ARG A 29 -0.63 -2.22 -1.27
CA ARG A 29 -1.31 -2.04 0.02
C ARG A 29 -2.68 -2.70 0.10
N VAL A 30 -3.30 -3.03 -1.03
CA VAL A 30 -4.60 -3.70 -1.04
C VAL A 30 -4.54 -5.21 -0.86
N TYR A 31 -3.39 -5.85 -1.12
CA TYR A 31 -3.13 -7.28 -0.89
C TYR A 31 -4.20 -8.26 -1.43
N GLY A 32 -5.07 -7.82 -2.36
CA GLY A 32 -6.17 -8.62 -2.90
C GLY A 32 -7.52 -8.45 -2.17
N ASP A 33 -7.57 -7.75 -1.03
CA ASP A 33 -8.79 -7.57 -0.23
C ASP A 33 -9.78 -6.58 -0.86
N ILE A 34 -9.28 -5.61 -1.62
CA ILE A 34 -10.07 -4.57 -2.30
C ILE A 34 -9.39 -4.19 -3.64
N ASP A 35 -10.14 -3.62 -4.58
CA ASP A 35 -9.54 -3.09 -5.82
C ASP A 35 -8.64 -1.89 -5.50
N TYR A 36 -7.37 -1.94 -5.92
CA TYR A 36 -6.42 -0.85 -5.77
C TYR A 36 -6.90 0.44 -6.46
N LYS A 37 -7.70 0.31 -7.53
CA LYS A 37 -8.26 1.45 -8.26
C LYS A 37 -9.26 2.24 -7.41
N ASP A 38 -10.05 1.54 -6.60
CA ASP A 38 -11.03 2.18 -5.70
C ASP A 38 -10.29 2.93 -4.58
N LEU A 39 -9.29 2.29 -3.96
CA LEU A 39 -8.44 2.94 -2.97
C LEU A 39 -7.74 4.19 -3.53
N MET A 40 -7.21 4.07 -4.75
CA MET A 40 -6.55 5.15 -5.44
C MET A 40 -7.54 6.29 -5.76
N HIS A 41 -8.74 5.97 -6.24
CA HIS A 41 -9.79 6.92 -6.55
C HIS A 41 -10.22 7.72 -5.32
N ASP A 42 -10.59 7.04 -4.22
CA ASP A 42 -11.00 7.68 -2.97
C ASP A 42 -9.92 8.62 -2.44
N THR A 43 -8.66 8.19 -2.52
CA THR A 43 -7.53 9.01 -2.12
C THR A 43 -7.39 10.27 -2.97
N ILE A 44 -7.49 10.14 -4.30
CA ILE A 44 -7.38 11.26 -5.23
C ILE A 44 -8.51 12.26 -5.03
N VAL A 45 -9.74 11.79 -4.82
CA VAL A 45 -10.90 12.67 -4.57
C VAL A 45 -10.64 13.52 -3.32
N ILE A 46 -10.25 12.89 -2.21
CA ILE A 46 -9.93 13.60 -0.97
C ILE A 46 -8.73 14.55 -1.15
N ALA A 47 -7.72 14.14 -1.92
CA ALA A 47 -6.55 14.95 -2.19
C ALA A 47 -6.91 16.19 -3.02
N PHE A 48 -7.75 16.03 -4.05
CA PHE A 48 -8.23 17.11 -4.91
C PHE A 48 -9.02 18.16 -4.12
N GLU A 49 -9.70 17.75 -3.05
CA GLU A 49 -10.39 18.66 -2.14
C GLU A 49 -9.45 19.43 -1.20
N LYS A 50 -8.21 18.98 -0.98
CA LYS A 50 -7.38 19.44 0.16
C LYS A 50 -5.98 19.93 -0.20
N PHE A 51 -5.52 19.81 -1.45
CA PHE A 51 -4.14 20.09 -1.86
C PHE A 51 -3.72 21.58 -1.90
N TYR A 52 -4.60 22.53 -1.56
CA TYR A 52 -4.49 23.96 -1.91
C TYR A 52 -3.20 24.70 -1.45
N LYS A 53 -2.36 24.09 -0.61
CA LYS A 53 -1.11 24.67 -0.10
C LYS A 53 0.15 23.92 -0.55
N LEU A 54 0.02 22.96 -1.47
CA LEU A 54 1.12 22.13 -1.92
C LEU A 54 1.78 22.73 -3.16
N GLU A 55 3.11 22.78 -3.12
CA GLU A 55 3.93 23.41 -4.16
C GLU A 55 4.98 22.48 -4.74
N SER A 56 5.29 21.36 -4.07
CA SER A 56 6.25 20.38 -4.58
C SER A 56 5.59 19.01 -4.83
N PRO A 57 5.93 18.33 -5.93
CA PRO A 57 5.48 16.97 -6.20
C PRO A 57 5.83 15.99 -5.08
N LYS A 58 6.99 16.19 -4.45
CA LYS A 58 7.47 15.32 -3.36
C LYS A 58 6.59 15.41 -2.11
N VAL A 59 6.23 16.63 -1.69
CA VAL A 59 5.31 16.83 -0.55
C VAL A 59 3.89 16.38 -0.93
N PHE A 60 3.51 16.55 -2.20
CA PHE A 60 2.24 16.04 -2.70
C PHE A 60 2.14 14.51 -2.66
N LEU A 61 3.21 13.79 -2.97
CA LEU A 61 3.25 12.33 -2.84
C LEU A 61 3.14 11.88 -1.37
N HIS A 62 3.82 12.56 -0.44
CA HIS A 62 3.65 12.31 1.01
C HIS A 62 2.21 12.52 1.46
N PHE A 63 1.59 13.60 0.97
CA PHE A 63 0.21 13.92 1.27
C PHE A 63 -0.76 12.85 0.77
N LEU A 64 -0.57 12.34 -0.45
CA LEU A 64 -1.34 11.22 -0.99
C LEU A 64 -1.20 9.96 -0.15
N PHE A 65 0.02 9.63 0.30
CA PHE A 65 0.23 8.46 1.16
C PHE A 65 -0.44 8.60 2.52
N GLY A 66 -0.35 9.78 3.15
CA GLY A 66 -1.05 10.05 4.40
C GLY A 66 -2.57 9.87 4.28
N ILE A 67 -3.17 10.30 3.16
CA ILE A 67 -4.60 10.08 2.90
C ILE A 67 -4.89 8.59 2.66
N CYS A 68 -4.12 7.93 1.79
CA CYS A 68 -4.30 6.52 1.44
C CYS A 68 -4.25 5.62 2.69
N ILE A 69 -3.28 5.85 3.57
CA ILE A 69 -3.14 5.12 4.85
C ILE A 69 -4.41 5.28 5.71
N ARG A 70 -4.96 6.50 5.81
CA ARG A 70 -6.20 6.76 6.57
C ARG A 70 -7.43 6.13 5.94
N VAL A 71 -7.55 6.21 4.61
CA VAL A 71 -8.65 5.58 3.86
C VAL A 71 -8.63 4.07 4.10
N LEU A 72 -7.48 3.43 3.94
CA LEU A 72 -7.34 2.00 4.15
C LEU A 72 -7.60 1.58 5.60
N ALA A 73 -7.10 2.33 6.59
CA ALA A 73 -7.38 2.05 8.00
C ALA A 73 -8.89 2.12 8.31
N ASN A 74 -9.60 3.07 7.69
CA ASN A 74 -11.05 3.21 7.82
C ASN A 74 -11.80 2.08 7.10
N THR A 75 -11.36 1.69 5.89
CA THR A 75 -11.93 0.57 5.13
C THR A 75 -11.74 -0.74 5.88
N ASN A 76 -10.54 -1.03 6.38
CA ASN A 76 -10.26 -2.24 7.17
C ASN A 76 -11.05 -2.26 8.47
N LYS A 77 -11.23 -1.11 9.14
CA LYS A 77 -12.10 -1.02 10.32
C LYS A 77 -13.57 -1.31 9.99
N LYS A 78 -14.07 -0.80 8.87
CA LYS A 78 -15.43 -1.08 8.38
C LYS A 78 -15.59 -2.55 8.00
N GLN A 79 -14.63 -3.13 7.27
CA GLN A 79 -14.62 -4.55 6.92
C GLN A 79 -14.59 -5.42 8.16
N ARG A 80 -13.75 -5.11 9.16
CA ARG A 80 -13.73 -5.84 10.44
C ARG A 80 -15.07 -5.75 11.19
N LEU A 81 -15.75 -4.60 11.14
CA LEU A 81 -17.07 -4.41 11.73
C LEU A 81 -18.20 -5.14 10.96
N LEU A 82 -18.04 -5.32 9.65
CA LEU A 82 -18.95 -6.10 8.81
C LEU A 82 -18.76 -7.61 9.07
N HIS A 83 -17.52 -8.10 9.10
CA HIS A 83 -17.22 -9.50 9.45
C HIS A 83 -17.68 -9.85 10.88
N LEU A 84 -17.57 -8.94 11.85
CA LEU A 84 -18.15 -9.11 13.20
C LEU A 84 -19.69 -9.15 13.22
N LYS A 85 -20.37 -8.72 12.16
CA LYS A 85 -21.83 -8.83 11.99
C LYS A 85 -22.22 -10.04 11.13
N ASP A 86 -21.33 -10.51 10.27
CA ASP A 86 -21.54 -11.61 9.33
C ASP A 86 -21.08 -12.98 9.86
N ASP A 87 -20.69 -13.10 11.13
CA ASP A 87 -20.41 -14.37 11.84
C ASP A 87 -21.60 -15.38 11.89
N VAL A 88 -22.67 -15.13 11.13
CA VAL A 88 -23.78 -16.07 10.90
C VAL A 88 -23.79 -16.63 9.47
N SER A 89 -23.00 -16.14 8.51
CA SER A 89 -23.09 -16.67 7.15
C SER A 89 -21.83 -16.48 6.30
N SER A 90 -21.30 -17.62 5.85
CA SER A 90 -20.48 -17.81 4.63
C SER A 90 -18.96 -17.79 4.79
N LEU A 91 -18.44 -18.96 5.16
CA LEU A 91 -17.27 -19.55 4.50
C LEU A 91 -17.47 -19.52 2.97
N LEU A 92 -16.41 -19.19 2.23
CA LEU A 92 -16.09 -19.54 0.83
C LEU A 92 -15.46 -18.33 0.13
N VAL A 93 -14.13 -18.35 -0.05
CA VAL A 93 -13.44 -17.50 -1.01
C VAL A 93 -13.00 -18.39 -2.16
N GLU A 94 -13.63 -18.20 -3.31
CA GLU A 94 -13.31 -18.90 -4.55
C GLU A 94 -12.18 -18.21 -5.33
N ASP A 95 -11.36 -19.12 -5.85
CA ASP A 95 -10.25 -19.03 -6.78
C ASP A 95 -10.51 -18.14 -8.02
N ARG A 96 -9.50 -17.36 -8.41
CA ARG A 96 -9.43 -16.68 -9.71
C ARG A 96 -8.01 -16.76 -10.28
N THR A 97 -7.83 -17.76 -11.14
CA THR A 97 -6.63 -18.03 -11.93
C THR A 97 -6.48 -17.11 -13.16
N THR A 98 -5.22 -17.00 -13.63
CA THR A 98 -4.71 -16.69 -14.99
C THR A 98 -4.03 -15.34 -15.29
N ARG A 99 -2.72 -15.24 -14.95
CA ARG A 99 -1.66 -14.55 -15.74
C ARG A 99 -0.25 -15.03 -15.29
N ALA A 100 0.04 -16.29 -15.53
CA ALA A 100 0.68 -17.18 -14.56
C ALA A 100 2.17 -17.00 -14.18
N ASP A 101 3.05 -16.28 -14.90
CA ASP A 101 4.48 -16.31 -14.50
C ASP A 101 5.00 -15.03 -13.81
N ARG A 102 4.40 -13.86 -14.08
CA ARG A 102 4.80 -12.59 -13.40
C ARG A 102 3.81 -12.14 -12.33
N ASN A 103 2.56 -12.60 -12.42
CA ASN A 103 1.59 -12.33 -11.37
C ASN A 103 1.83 -13.22 -10.16
N ASP A 104 2.33 -14.44 -10.32
CA ASP A 104 2.57 -15.35 -9.19
C ASP A 104 3.66 -14.80 -8.27
N ASP A 105 4.81 -14.36 -8.81
CA ASP A 105 5.85 -13.71 -8.01
C ASP A 105 5.34 -12.48 -7.24
N LEU A 106 4.50 -11.66 -7.89
CA LEU A 106 3.91 -10.47 -7.26
C LEU A 106 2.85 -10.83 -6.22
N HIS A 107 2.01 -11.83 -6.48
CA HIS A 107 1.03 -12.34 -5.52
C HIS A 107 1.71 -12.97 -4.31
N THR A 108 2.76 -13.76 -4.52
CA THR A 108 3.59 -14.35 -3.47
C THR A 108 4.28 -13.27 -2.65
N LEU A 109 4.86 -12.24 -3.28
CA LEU A 109 5.46 -11.11 -2.58
C LEU A 109 4.43 -10.33 -1.74
N TYR A 110 3.26 -10.03 -2.30
CA TYR A 110 2.21 -9.31 -1.57
C TYR A 110 1.59 -10.16 -0.46
N GLY A 111 1.43 -11.47 -0.67
CA GLY A 111 1.06 -12.43 0.36
C GLY A 111 2.07 -12.46 1.51
N ALA A 112 3.36 -12.56 1.20
CA ALA A 112 4.43 -12.51 2.20
C ALA A 112 4.46 -11.19 2.97
N LEU A 113 4.29 -10.06 2.27
CA LEU A 113 4.20 -8.73 2.91
C LEU A 113 3.03 -8.67 3.90
N SER A 114 1.86 -9.22 3.57
CA SER A 114 0.68 -9.20 4.46
C SER A 114 0.92 -9.90 5.81
N LYS A 115 1.79 -10.92 5.85
CA LYS A 115 2.17 -11.67 7.06
C LYS A 115 3.06 -10.87 8.03
N LEU A 116 3.65 -9.74 7.61
CA LEU A 116 4.52 -8.92 8.45
C LEU A 116 3.73 -8.05 9.46
N PRO A 117 4.32 -7.67 10.61
CA PRO A 117 3.77 -6.63 11.48
C PRO A 117 3.60 -5.29 10.77
N ASP A 118 2.49 -4.59 11.01
CA ASP A 118 2.07 -3.37 10.29
C ASP A 118 3.18 -2.32 10.13
N ALA A 119 3.89 -1.99 11.21
CA ALA A 119 4.92 -0.97 11.18
C ALA A 119 6.16 -1.37 10.34
N GLN A 120 6.48 -2.67 10.29
CA GLN A 120 7.58 -3.20 9.47
C GLN A 120 7.16 -3.27 8.00
N ARG A 121 5.96 -3.78 7.74
CA ARG A 121 5.34 -3.85 6.43
C ARG A 121 5.29 -2.47 5.76
N GLU A 122 4.79 -1.48 6.49
CA GLU A 122 4.70 -0.11 6.00
C GLU A 122 6.08 0.48 5.69
N ALA A 123 7.08 0.25 6.56
CA ALA A 123 8.44 0.73 6.31
C ALA A 123 9.04 0.11 5.03
N ILE A 124 8.86 -1.20 4.82
CA ILE A 124 9.33 -1.90 3.61
C ILE A 124 8.66 -1.32 2.36
N VAL A 125 7.34 -1.16 2.35
CA VAL A 125 6.60 -0.64 1.20
C VAL A 125 7.01 0.80 0.88
N LEU A 126 7.15 1.65 1.90
CA LEU A 126 7.57 3.04 1.68
C LEU A 126 9.00 3.12 1.14
N PHE A 127 9.93 2.31 1.65
CA PHE A 127 11.32 2.35 1.24
C PHE A 127 11.57 1.67 -0.11
N GLU A 128 11.27 0.37 -0.22
CA GLU A 128 11.68 -0.47 -1.36
C GLU A 128 10.75 -0.29 -2.57
N ILE A 129 9.45 -0.07 -2.34
CA ILE A 129 8.45 0.01 -3.43
C ILE A 129 8.19 1.47 -3.83
N SER A 130 8.21 2.38 -2.86
CA SER A 130 7.79 3.77 -3.06
C SER A 130 8.96 4.76 -3.11
N GLY A 131 10.19 4.31 -2.82
CA GLY A 131 11.42 5.10 -2.97
C GLY A 131 11.65 6.17 -1.91
N PHE A 132 11.08 6.03 -0.71
CA PHE A 132 11.19 7.03 0.35
C PHE A 132 12.55 6.94 1.03
N SER A 133 13.09 8.09 1.44
CA SER A 133 14.24 8.10 2.33
C SER A 133 13.83 7.69 3.75
N ILE A 134 14.81 7.20 4.53
CA ILE A 134 14.58 6.79 5.92
C ILE A 134 14.05 7.97 6.79
N SER A 135 14.49 9.19 6.52
CA SER A 135 14.02 10.39 7.23
C SER A 135 12.54 10.68 6.95
N GLU A 136 12.12 10.52 5.69
CA GLU A 136 10.72 10.74 5.31
C GLU A 136 9.78 9.70 5.90
N ILE A 137 10.24 8.45 5.95
CA ILE A 137 9.49 7.37 6.61
C ILE A 137 9.38 7.63 8.12
N ALA A 138 10.43 8.15 8.74
CA ALA A 138 10.43 8.51 10.15
C ALA A 138 9.35 9.56 10.46
N ASP A 139 9.27 10.61 9.63
CA ASP A 139 8.25 11.65 9.74
C ASP A 139 6.84 11.10 9.51
N LEU A 140 6.66 10.26 8.47
CA LEU A 140 5.36 9.65 8.14
C LEU A 140 4.86 8.70 9.23
N GLN A 141 5.75 7.89 9.81
CA GLN A 141 5.41 6.92 10.85
C GLN A 141 5.41 7.50 12.27
N GLY A 142 5.74 8.79 12.44
CA GLY A 142 5.90 9.42 13.76
C GLY A 142 6.92 8.69 14.64
N ALA A 143 8.02 8.22 14.05
CA ALA A 143 9.02 7.39 14.71
C ALA A 143 10.44 7.93 14.48
N GLY A 144 11.40 7.56 15.33
CA GLY A 144 12.80 7.94 15.12
C GLY A 144 13.46 7.19 13.94
N ILE A 145 14.47 7.80 13.30
CA ILE A 145 15.27 7.22 12.21
C ILE A 145 15.79 5.81 12.57
N SER A 146 16.30 5.62 13.79
CA SER A 146 16.80 4.33 14.26
C SER A 146 15.70 3.26 14.33
N ALA A 147 14.48 3.65 14.71
CA ALA A 147 13.33 2.73 14.74
C ALA A 147 12.93 2.31 13.32
N VAL A 148 12.95 3.23 12.35
CA VAL A 148 12.70 2.92 10.94
C VAL A 148 13.76 1.96 10.39
N LYS A 149 15.05 2.22 10.65
CA LYS A 149 16.14 1.30 10.26
C LYS A 149 15.93 -0.10 10.82
N GLN A 150 15.54 -0.20 12.08
CA GLN A 150 15.27 -1.48 12.74
C GLN A 150 14.04 -2.18 12.15
N ARG A 151 12.98 -1.44 11.84
CA ARG A 151 11.77 -1.97 11.16
C ARG A 151 12.12 -2.52 9.78
N LEU A 152 12.93 -1.80 9.00
CA LEU A 152 13.40 -2.26 7.69
C LEU A 152 14.27 -3.51 7.80
N ALA A 153 15.22 -3.55 8.74
CA ALA A 153 16.06 -4.72 8.94
C ALA A 153 15.24 -5.96 9.33
N ARG A 154 14.35 -5.82 10.31
CA ARG A 154 13.48 -6.92 10.76
C ARG A 154 12.47 -7.35 9.70
N GLY A 155 11.88 -6.38 8.98
CA GLY A 155 10.95 -6.66 7.89
C GLY A 155 11.62 -7.41 6.73
N ARG A 156 12.86 -7.05 6.37
CA ARG A 156 13.63 -7.77 5.35
C ARG A 156 13.94 -9.20 5.79
N GLN A 157 14.39 -9.39 7.03
CA GLN A 157 14.65 -10.74 7.54
C GLN A 157 13.39 -11.60 7.52
N ALA A 158 12.28 -11.09 8.05
CA ALA A 158 11.02 -11.82 8.07
C ALA A 158 10.49 -12.15 6.67
N LEU A 159 10.66 -11.25 5.69
CA LEU A 159 10.31 -11.54 4.29
C LEU A 159 11.17 -12.66 3.71
N THR A 160 12.47 -12.64 3.94
CA THR A 160 13.36 -13.73 3.52
C THR A 160 12.91 -15.05 4.14
N ASP A 161 12.62 -15.07 5.45
CA ASP A 161 12.21 -16.28 6.14
C ASP A 161 10.88 -16.84 5.58
N ILE A 162 9.89 -15.98 5.32
CA ILE A 162 8.60 -16.35 4.73
C ILE A 162 8.78 -16.89 3.31
N LEU A 163 9.49 -16.15 2.46
CA LEU A 163 9.67 -16.51 1.06
C LEU A 163 10.52 -17.76 0.89
N CYS A 164 11.52 -17.98 1.77
CA CYS A 164 12.29 -19.23 1.76
C CYS A 164 11.48 -20.43 2.26
N ALA A 165 10.64 -20.25 3.28
CA ALA A 165 9.77 -21.32 3.77
C ALA A 165 8.70 -21.73 2.74
N ASP A 166 8.12 -20.76 2.02
CA ASP A 166 7.13 -21.03 0.97
C ASP A 166 7.77 -21.78 -0.23
N VAL A 167 9.07 -21.58 -0.52
CA VAL A 167 9.82 -22.31 -1.56
C VAL A 167 10.17 -23.75 -1.19
N GLU A 168 10.30 -24.07 0.10
CA GLU A 168 10.55 -25.44 0.56
C GLU A 168 9.27 -26.30 0.48
N ILE A 169 8.10 -25.71 0.74
CA ILE A 169 6.80 -26.40 0.67
C ILE A 169 6.46 -26.79 -0.78
N ASP A 170 6.67 -25.90 -1.75
CA ASP A 170 6.43 -26.20 -3.18
C ASP A 170 7.33 -27.33 -3.73
N ARG A 171 8.48 -27.57 -3.09
CA ARG A 171 9.39 -28.67 -3.47
C ARG A 171 8.98 -30.02 -2.89
N GLU A 172 8.30 -30.07 -1.75
CA GLU A 172 7.84 -31.34 -1.15
C GLU A 172 6.52 -31.84 -1.75
N VAL A 173 5.66 -30.95 -2.26
CA VAL A 173 4.35 -31.32 -2.84
C VAL A 173 4.48 -31.87 -4.27
N ASN A 174 5.62 -31.66 -4.93
CA ASN A 174 5.91 -32.10 -6.30
C ASN A 174 6.83 -33.34 -6.39
N VAL A 175 7.00 -34.09 -5.29
CA VAL A 175 7.77 -35.36 -5.22
C VAL A 175 6.86 -36.57 -5.13
#